data_AF-A0A531L177-F1
#
_entry.id   AF-A0A531L177-F1
#
_cell.length_a   1.000
_cell.length_b   1.000
_cell.length_c   1.000
_cell.angle_alpha   90.00
_cell.angle_beta   90.00
_cell.angle_gamma   90.00
#
_symmetry.space_group_name_H-M   'P 1'
#
loop_
_entity.id
_entity.type
_entity.pdbx_description
1 polymer ?
#
loop_
_entity_poly.entity_id
_entity_poly.type
_entity_poly.pdbx_seq_one_letter_code
_entity_poly.pdbx_strand_id
1 'polypeptide(L)'
;HLRLETAQGKLLGAIPCYLKSHSQGEYVFDHGWSDAFERAGGRYYPKLQCAVPFTPVTGPRLLVDKGEDSRAVKAGLAAGLKAVTDKLGVSSAHVTFAQLRDVEALEAAGFLHRTDQQFHFFNEGYSTYDDFLATLASRKRKAMKKERREALAHGISIDWLTGKDLTERVWDDFFAFYMDTGSRKWGRPYLSREFFSMIGERMADDILLVMARRNGRYIAGAINFIGSDALYGRNWGCIEDHPFLHFEVCYHQAIDFAIDRKLKVVEAGAQGEHKLARGYRPVTTHSAHYIAHPGLRNAVADYLRRERREVERMAGYLEEHTPFRKDLADD
;
A
#
# COMPACT_ATOMS: atom_id res chain seq x y z
N HIS A 1 13.22 -15.26 -3.15
CA HIS A 1 12.05 -15.61 -3.99
C HIS A 1 11.93 -17.13 -4.08
N LEU A 2 10.73 -17.64 -4.38
CA LEU A 2 10.49 -19.07 -4.67
C LEU A 2 10.15 -19.23 -6.15
N ARG A 3 10.57 -20.35 -6.76
CA ARG A 3 10.31 -20.67 -8.17
C ARG A 3 9.61 -22.02 -8.25
N LEU A 4 8.60 -22.11 -9.09
CA LEU A 4 7.98 -23.37 -9.50
C LEU A 4 8.47 -23.70 -10.90
N GLU A 5 9.07 -24.87 -11.08
CA GLU A 5 9.69 -25.29 -12.32
C GLU A 5 9.26 -26.71 -12.72
N THR A 6 9.30 -27.00 -14.02
CA THR A 6 9.21 -28.38 -14.51
C THR A 6 10.47 -29.18 -14.15
N ALA A 7 10.44 -30.50 -14.32
CA ALA A 7 11.62 -31.33 -14.14
C ALA A 7 12.79 -30.96 -15.08
N GLN A 8 12.50 -30.31 -16.21
CA GLN A 8 13.48 -29.81 -17.18
C GLN A 8 13.94 -28.36 -16.88
N GLY A 9 13.52 -27.78 -15.75
CA GLY A 9 13.93 -26.44 -15.33
C GLY A 9 13.18 -25.28 -15.99
N LYS A 10 12.07 -25.55 -16.72
CA LYS A 10 11.22 -24.48 -17.26
C LYS A 10 10.49 -23.79 -16.12
N LEU A 11 10.61 -22.47 -16.01
CA LEU A 11 9.89 -21.66 -15.03
C LEU A 11 8.39 -21.63 -15.36
N LEU A 12 7.56 -22.03 -14.39
CA LEU A 12 6.09 -21.96 -14.49
C LEU A 12 5.53 -20.77 -13.70
N GLY A 13 6.19 -20.41 -12.60
CA GLY A 13 5.76 -19.30 -11.75
C GLY A 13 6.73 -18.99 -10.63
N ALA A 14 6.50 -17.89 -9.93
CA ALA A 14 7.36 -17.42 -8.86
C ALA A 14 6.61 -16.69 -7.75
N ILE A 15 7.21 -16.64 -6.57
CA ILE A 15 6.74 -15.86 -5.42
C ILE A 15 7.87 -14.92 -4.95
N PRO A 16 7.67 -13.59 -4.91
CA PRO A 16 8.59 -12.68 -4.23
C PRO A 16 8.48 -12.95 -2.72
N CYS A 17 9.47 -13.65 -2.17
CA CYS A 17 9.44 -14.19 -0.81
C CYS A 17 10.75 -13.89 -0.10
N TYR A 18 10.63 -13.40 1.13
CA TYR A 18 11.70 -12.91 1.99
C TYR A 18 11.65 -13.60 3.34
N LEU A 19 12.79 -14.02 3.87
CA LEU A 19 12.90 -14.48 5.25
C LEU A 19 13.11 -13.26 6.16
N LYS A 20 12.19 -13.04 7.10
CA LYS A 20 12.21 -11.85 7.95
C LYS A 20 12.28 -12.21 9.43
N SER A 21 13.06 -11.41 10.17
CA SER A 21 13.19 -11.47 11.63
C SER A 21 12.35 -10.41 12.37
N HIS A 22 11.50 -9.68 11.65
CA HIS A 22 10.63 -8.62 12.17
C HIS A 22 9.44 -8.37 11.21
N SER A 23 8.37 -7.74 11.71
CA SER A 23 7.19 -7.37 10.90
C SER A 23 7.20 -5.97 10.30
N GLN A 24 8.25 -5.18 10.57
CA GLN A 24 8.34 -3.80 10.06
C GLN A 24 8.17 -3.72 8.53
N GLY A 25 7.41 -2.73 8.08
CA GLY A 25 7.19 -2.43 6.65
C GLY A 25 6.18 -3.32 5.93
N GLU A 26 5.46 -4.20 6.63
CA GLU A 26 4.49 -5.14 6.02
C GLU A 26 3.08 -4.58 5.88
N TYR A 27 2.68 -3.65 6.75
CA TYR A 27 1.35 -2.99 6.76
C TYR A 27 0.14 -3.92 6.83
N VAL A 28 0.38 -5.20 7.08
CA VAL A 28 -0.59 -6.16 7.61
C VAL A 28 0.00 -6.60 8.93
N PHE A 29 -0.38 -5.92 10.00
CA PHE A 29 0.30 -6.06 11.29
C PHE A 29 -0.09 -7.36 11.98
N ASP A 30 0.90 -8.13 12.39
CA ASP A 30 0.76 -9.39 13.13
C ASP A 30 1.48 -9.34 14.49
N HIS A 31 1.82 -8.14 14.98
CA HIS A 31 2.47 -7.94 16.28
C HIS A 31 1.70 -8.62 17.43
N GLY A 32 0.36 -8.55 17.41
CA GLY A 32 -0.45 -9.26 18.42
C GLY A 32 -0.30 -10.77 18.36
N TRP A 33 -0.06 -11.36 17.18
CA TRP A 33 0.18 -12.79 17.02
C TRP A 33 1.60 -13.16 17.46
N SER A 34 2.60 -12.34 17.08
CA SER A 34 3.99 -12.54 17.50
C SER A 34 4.12 -12.48 19.01
N ASP A 35 3.59 -11.43 19.63
CA ASP A 35 3.71 -11.18 21.06
C ASP A 35 3.03 -12.28 21.88
N ALA A 36 1.83 -12.71 21.45
CA ALA A 36 1.11 -13.79 22.12
C ALA A 36 1.89 -15.12 22.04
N PHE A 37 2.48 -15.42 20.86
CA PHE A 37 3.22 -16.66 20.68
C PHE A 37 4.55 -16.67 21.42
N GLU A 38 5.29 -15.57 21.41
CA GLU A 38 6.57 -15.45 22.13
C GLU A 38 6.37 -15.48 23.64
N ARG A 39 5.32 -14.84 24.17
CA ARG A 39 4.95 -14.94 25.60
C ARG A 39 4.59 -16.35 26.03
N ALA A 40 4.07 -17.17 25.12
CA ALA A 40 3.79 -18.59 25.35
C ALA A 40 5.04 -19.49 25.21
N GLY A 41 6.24 -18.91 25.04
CA GLY A 41 7.51 -19.65 24.88
C GLY A 41 7.81 -20.10 23.45
N GLY A 42 6.98 -19.70 22.48
CA GLY A 42 7.21 -19.94 21.06
C GLY A 42 8.29 -19.01 20.47
N ARG A 43 8.68 -19.28 19.23
CA ARG A 43 9.55 -18.38 18.44
C ARG A 43 8.80 -17.97 17.19
N TYR A 44 8.35 -16.72 17.13
CA TYR A 44 7.58 -16.22 15.99
C TYR A 44 8.47 -15.89 14.80
N TYR A 45 9.72 -15.49 15.05
CA TYR A 45 10.68 -15.21 13.99
C TYR A 45 11.77 -16.28 13.90
N PRO A 46 12.32 -16.54 12.70
CA PRO A 46 11.98 -15.88 11.44
C PRO A 46 10.67 -16.41 10.83
N LYS A 47 10.10 -15.63 9.90
CA LYS A 47 8.92 -15.98 9.10
C LYS A 47 9.15 -15.71 7.62
N LEU A 48 8.38 -16.35 6.75
CA LEU A 48 8.37 -16.02 5.33
C LEU A 48 7.34 -14.92 5.02
N GLN A 49 7.80 -13.86 4.37
CA GLN A 49 6.98 -12.77 3.91
C GLN A 49 6.94 -12.74 2.38
N CYS A 50 5.76 -12.98 1.82
CA CYS A 50 5.46 -12.79 0.42
C CYS A 50 4.79 -11.43 0.21
N ALA A 51 5.55 -10.47 -0.32
CA ALA A 51 5.11 -9.10 -0.56
C ALA A 51 5.97 -8.46 -1.65
N VAL A 52 5.50 -7.33 -2.17
CA VAL A 52 6.41 -6.33 -2.75
C VAL A 52 6.94 -5.51 -1.57
N PRO A 53 8.25 -5.59 -1.25
CA PRO A 53 8.78 -4.94 -0.05
C PRO A 53 8.45 -3.47 0.01
N PHE A 54 8.17 -3.00 1.23
CA PHE A 54 7.97 -1.59 1.53
C PHE A 54 6.92 -0.92 0.64
N THR A 55 5.92 -1.62 0.09
CA THR A 55 4.81 -1.00 -0.65
C THR A 55 3.50 -1.74 -0.34
N PRO A 56 2.59 -1.15 0.45
CA PRO A 56 1.41 -1.85 0.96
C PRO A 56 0.24 -1.77 -0.02
N VAL A 57 0.45 -2.33 -1.21
CA VAL A 57 -0.48 -2.19 -2.35
C VAL A 57 -0.88 -3.54 -2.87
N THR A 58 -2.12 -3.64 -3.33
CA THR A 58 -2.64 -4.88 -3.92
C THR A 58 -1.89 -5.19 -5.21
N GLY A 59 -1.44 -6.42 -5.37
CA GLY A 59 -0.74 -6.82 -6.59
C GLY A 59 -0.47 -8.30 -6.66
N PRO A 60 0.04 -8.78 -7.81
CA PRO A 60 0.29 -10.21 -7.99
C PRO A 60 1.39 -10.66 -7.03
N ARG A 61 1.10 -11.72 -6.28
CA ARG A 61 2.04 -12.38 -5.34
C ARG A 61 2.41 -13.77 -5.80
N LEU A 62 1.44 -14.47 -6.40
CA LEU A 62 1.65 -15.74 -7.08
C LEU A 62 1.80 -15.43 -8.58
N LEU A 63 3.04 -15.20 -9.01
CA LEU A 63 3.37 -14.85 -10.40
C LEU A 63 3.30 -16.11 -11.26
N VAL A 64 2.59 -16.04 -12.38
CA VAL A 64 2.43 -17.14 -13.34
C VAL A 64 3.07 -16.70 -14.65
N ASP A 65 3.87 -17.59 -15.26
CA ASP A 65 4.43 -17.32 -16.58
C ASP A 65 3.34 -17.27 -17.66
N LYS A 66 3.57 -16.49 -18.72
CA LYS A 66 2.56 -16.32 -19.78
C LYS A 66 2.35 -17.64 -20.53
N GLY A 67 1.09 -18.05 -20.68
CA GLY A 67 0.71 -19.26 -21.40
C GLY A 67 0.61 -20.51 -20.53
N GLU A 68 0.93 -20.43 -19.24
CA GLU A 68 0.69 -21.51 -18.28
C GLU A 68 -0.74 -21.49 -17.72
N ASP A 69 -1.22 -22.64 -17.25
CA ASP A 69 -2.48 -22.72 -16.52
C ASP A 69 -2.37 -21.97 -15.18
N SER A 70 -2.93 -20.76 -15.13
CA SER A 70 -2.86 -19.91 -13.95
C SER A 70 -3.46 -20.56 -12.71
N ARG A 71 -4.49 -21.41 -12.82
CA ARG A 71 -5.11 -22.04 -11.64
C ARG A 71 -4.18 -23.11 -11.09
N ALA A 72 -3.69 -24.00 -11.95
CA ALA A 72 -2.78 -25.07 -11.57
C ALA A 72 -1.46 -24.54 -10.99
N VAL A 73 -0.85 -23.53 -11.65
CA VAL A 73 0.40 -22.92 -11.19
C VAL A 73 0.21 -22.23 -9.83
N LYS A 74 -0.86 -21.46 -9.62
CA LYS A 74 -1.10 -20.79 -8.33
C LYS A 74 -1.34 -21.79 -7.19
N ALA A 75 -2.07 -22.87 -7.45
CA ALA A 75 -2.22 -23.95 -6.48
C ALA A 75 -0.86 -24.59 -6.13
N GLY A 76 -0.02 -24.86 -7.14
CA GLY A 76 1.34 -25.37 -6.94
C GLY A 76 2.24 -24.41 -6.17
N LEU A 77 2.17 -23.11 -6.45
CA LEU A 77 2.91 -22.07 -5.74
C LEU A 77 2.46 -21.94 -4.27
N ALA A 78 1.16 -21.96 -4.00
CA ALA A 78 0.62 -21.91 -2.63
C ALA A 78 1.02 -23.15 -1.80
N ALA A 79 0.89 -24.34 -2.37
CA ALA A 79 1.34 -25.58 -1.75
C ALA A 79 2.86 -25.60 -1.55
N GLY A 80 3.63 -25.11 -2.54
CA GLY A 80 5.09 -24.99 -2.46
C GLY A 80 5.54 -24.02 -1.37
N LEU A 81 4.87 -22.87 -1.22
CA LEU A 81 5.16 -21.91 -0.14
C LEU A 81 4.98 -22.57 1.24
N LYS A 82 3.86 -23.27 1.45
CA LYS A 82 3.62 -24.04 2.68
C LYS A 82 4.72 -25.08 2.92
N ALA A 83 5.02 -25.90 1.92
CA ALA A 83 6.04 -26.96 2.05
C ALA A 83 7.43 -26.38 2.37
N VAL A 84 7.78 -25.23 1.80
CA VAL A 84 9.03 -24.52 2.12
C VAL A 84 9.00 -23.96 3.54
N THR A 85 7.88 -23.41 4.01
CA THR A 85 7.72 -23.00 5.43
C THR A 85 8.04 -24.16 6.36
N ASP A 86 7.40 -25.31 6.12
CA ASP A 86 7.58 -26.49 6.96
C ASP A 86 9.02 -27.01 6.90
N LYS A 87 9.61 -27.09 5.70
CA LYS A 87 10.99 -27.56 5.50
C LYS A 87 12.03 -26.66 6.15
N LEU A 88 11.82 -25.34 6.14
CA LEU A 88 12.72 -24.38 6.79
C LEU A 88 12.53 -24.33 8.31
N GLY A 89 11.47 -24.94 8.86
CA GLY A 89 11.17 -24.91 10.28
C GLY A 89 10.83 -23.50 10.80
N VAL A 90 10.34 -22.62 9.92
CA VAL A 90 9.94 -21.25 10.27
C VAL A 90 8.49 -21.22 10.71
N SER A 91 8.12 -20.24 11.53
CA SER A 91 6.82 -20.22 12.22
C SER A 91 5.60 -20.12 11.28
N SER A 92 5.77 -19.39 10.17
CA SER A 92 4.68 -18.99 9.30
C SER A 92 5.14 -18.51 7.91
N ALA A 93 4.19 -18.45 6.99
CA ALA A 93 4.27 -17.73 5.72
C ALA A 93 3.09 -16.78 5.53
N HIS A 94 3.37 -15.56 5.10
CA HIS A 94 2.40 -14.49 4.96
C HIS A 94 2.36 -13.99 3.53
N VAL A 95 1.21 -14.03 2.88
CA VAL A 95 0.97 -13.38 1.59
C VAL A 95 0.16 -12.12 1.85
N THR A 96 0.78 -10.95 1.76
CA THR A 96 0.13 -9.67 2.08
C THR A 96 -0.26 -8.89 0.82
N PHE A 97 -1.41 -8.22 0.89
CA PHE A 97 -2.03 -7.51 -0.23
C PHE A 97 -2.17 -8.40 -1.48
N ALA A 98 -2.65 -9.62 -1.25
CA ALA A 98 -2.98 -10.58 -2.29
C ALA A 98 -4.18 -10.09 -3.10
N GLN A 99 -4.24 -10.46 -4.38
CA GLN A 99 -5.43 -10.22 -5.19
C GLN A 99 -6.52 -11.20 -4.76
N LEU A 100 -7.77 -10.75 -4.75
CA LEU A 100 -8.92 -11.59 -4.35
C LEU A 100 -8.96 -12.92 -5.12
N ARG A 101 -8.68 -12.89 -6.41
CA ARG A 101 -8.60 -14.09 -7.29
C ARG A 101 -7.54 -15.13 -6.88
N ASP A 102 -6.58 -14.77 -6.03
CA ASP A 102 -5.53 -15.67 -5.56
C ASP A 102 -5.85 -16.27 -4.18
N VAL A 103 -6.85 -15.72 -3.48
CA VAL A 103 -7.23 -16.14 -2.12
C VAL A 103 -7.69 -17.59 -2.10
N GLU A 104 -8.53 -18.00 -3.06
CA GLU A 104 -9.05 -19.38 -3.15
C GLU A 104 -7.91 -20.42 -3.19
N ALA A 105 -6.87 -20.17 -3.99
CA ALA A 105 -5.72 -21.07 -4.08
C ALA A 105 -4.92 -21.15 -2.77
N LEU A 106 -4.82 -20.02 -2.06
CA LEU A 106 -4.13 -19.95 -0.76
C LEU A 106 -4.94 -20.66 0.34
N GLU A 107 -6.26 -20.45 0.40
CA GLU A 107 -7.14 -21.13 1.35
C GLU A 107 -7.18 -22.64 1.11
N ALA A 108 -7.24 -23.08 -0.15
CA ALA A 108 -7.16 -24.50 -0.51
C ALA A 108 -5.84 -25.15 -0.07
N ALA A 109 -4.74 -24.38 -0.02
CA ALA A 109 -3.45 -24.82 0.52
C ALA A 109 -3.39 -24.77 2.06
N GLY A 110 -4.45 -24.29 2.73
CA GLY A 110 -4.55 -24.20 4.18
C GLY A 110 -4.02 -22.87 4.76
N PHE A 111 -3.98 -21.79 3.99
CA PHE A 111 -3.72 -20.46 4.54
C PHE A 111 -5.00 -19.90 5.16
N LEU A 112 -4.86 -19.13 6.24
CA LEU A 112 -5.96 -18.41 6.88
C LEU A 112 -6.15 -17.06 6.18
N HIS A 113 -7.32 -16.83 5.59
CA HIS A 113 -7.65 -15.55 4.97
C HIS A 113 -7.92 -14.45 5.99
N ARG A 114 -7.38 -13.27 5.76
CA ARG A 114 -7.63 -12.05 6.50
C ARG A 114 -8.07 -10.96 5.53
N THR A 115 -9.01 -10.15 5.98
CA THR A 115 -9.44 -8.94 5.26
C THR A 115 -9.14 -7.72 6.11
N ASP A 116 -8.77 -6.63 5.46
CA ASP A 116 -8.57 -5.33 6.08
C ASP A 116 -9.10 -4.24 5.12
N GLN A 117 -9.04 -2.98 5.50
CA GLN A 117 -9.51 -1.86 4.69
C GLN A 117 -8.38 -0.92 4.27
N GLN A 118 -8.45 -0.51 3.02
CA GLN A 118 -7.75 0.66 2.51
C GLN A 118 -8.73 1.67 1.94
N PHE A 119 -8.22 2.81 1.52
CA PHE A 119 -9.02 3.83 0.86
C PHE A 119 -8.33 4.22 -0.44
N HIS A 120 -9.05 4.10 -1.54
CA HIS A 120 -8.56 4.40 -2.89
C HIS A 120 -9.39 5.52 -3.51
N PHE A 121 -8.74 6.41 -4.25
CA PHE A 121 -9.44 7.34 -5.12
C PHE A 121 -9.59 6.67 -6.48
N PHE A 122 -10.75 6.87 -7.10
CA PHE A 122 -11.06 6.33 -8.41
C PHE A 122 -11.30 7.49 -9.36
N ASN A 123 -10.54 7.50 -10.44
CA ASN A 123 -10.72 8.46 -11.52
C ASN A 123 -11.79 7.91 -12.48
N GLU A 124 -13.00 8.43 -12.37
CA GLU A 124 -14.16 7.99 -13.17
C GLU A 124 -14.24 8.68 -14.53
N GLY A 125 -13.07 8.98 -15.12
CA GLY A 125 -12.96 9.70 -16.39
C GLY A 125 -13.06 11.22 -16.25
N TYR A 126 -12.70 11.77 -15.09
CA TYR A 126 -12.66 13.21 -14.87
C TYR A 126 -11.63 13.86 -15.81
N SER A 127 -11.93 15.03 -16.35
CA SER A 127 -10.97 15.79 -17.19
C SER A 127 -10.17 16.78 -16.35
N THR A 128 -10.75 17.27 -15.25
CA THR A 128 -10.12 18.20 -14.33
C THR A 128 -10.44 17.87 -12.87
N TYR A 129 -9.67 18.44 -11.94
CA TYR A 129 -9.96 18.34 -10.51
C TYR A 129 -11.34 18.90 -10.14
N ASP A 130 -11.77 19.97 -10.83
CA ASP A 130 -13.06 20.60 -10.58
C ASP A 130 -14.23 19.69 -11.01
N ASP A 131 -14.06 18.85 -12.04
CA ASP A 131 -15.04 17.82 -12.42
C ASP A 131 -15.22 16.80 -11.29
N PHE A 132 -14.11 16.32 -10.71
CA PHE A 132 -14.16 15.47 -9.53
C PHE A 132 -14.85 16.19 -8.36
N LEU A 133 -14.47 17.43 -8.05
CA LEU A 133 -15.10 18.18 -6.97
C LEU A 133 -16.60 18.41 -7.19
N ALA A 134 -17.06 18.41 -8.44
CA ALA A 134 -18.47 18.48 -8.75
C ALA A 134 -19.22 17.24 -8.24
N THR A 135 -18.64 16.04 -8.20
CA THR A 135 -19.34 14.83 -7.71
C THR A 135 -19.55 14.83 -6.18
N LEU A 136 -18.86 15.71 -5.45
CA LEU A 136 -18.93 15.81 -4.00
C LEU A 136 -20.07 16.71 -3.51
N ALA A 137 -20.54 16.44 -2.29
CA ALA A 137 -21.46 17.32 -1.58
C ALA A 137 -20.86 18.73 -1.39
N SER A 138 -21.68 19.78 -1.52
CA SER A 138 -21.23 21.20 -1.52
C SER A 138 -20.35 21.57 -0.32
N ARG A 139 -20.68 21.09 0.88
CA ARG A 139 -19.88 21.31 2.10
C ARG A 139 -18.48 20.70 1.97
N LYS A 140 -18.36 19.49 1.42
CA LYS A 140 -17.09 18.77 1.24
C LYS A 140 -16.25 19.43 0.16
N ARG A 141 -16.85 19.78 -0.98
CA ARG A 141 -16.20 20.58 -2.03
C ARG A 141 -15.60 21.88 -1.49
N LYS A 142 -16.37 22.66 -0.72
CA LYS A 142 -15.90 23.92 -0.12
C LYS A 142 -14.74 23.70 0.86
N ALA A 143 -14.81 22.64 1.67
CA ALA A 143 -13.74 22.28 2.59
C ALA A 143 -12.45 21.94 1.83
N MET A 144 -12.50 21.07 0.81
CA MET A 144 -11.32 20.70 0.03
C MET A 144 -10.71 21.92 -0.70
N LYS A 145 -11.52 22.79 -1.31
CA LYS A 145 -11.01 24.05 -1.91
C LYS A 145 -10.32 24.95 -0.89
N LYS A 146 -10.79 24.97 0.37
CA LYS A 146 -10.16 25.71 1.46
C LYS A 146 -8.82 25.08 1.86
N GLU A 147 -8.75 23.76 2.03
CA GLU A 147 -7.52 23.03 2.36
C GLU A 147 -6.41 23.36 1.36
N ARG A 148 -6.69 23.23 0.06
CA ARG A 148 -5.72 23.54 -1.00
C ARG A 148 -5.23 24.99 -0.95
N ARG A 149 -6.16 25.94 -0.82
CA ARG A 149 -5.82 27.38 -0.77
C ARG A 149 -4.93 27.72 0.42
N GLU A 150 -5.19 27.13 1.59
CA GLU A 150 -4.40 27.38 2.80
C GLU A 150 -3.03 26.68 2.74
N ALA A 151 -2.95 25.48 2.17
CA ALA A 151 -1.68 24.77 1.96
C ALA A 151 -0.74 25.51 1.00
N LEU A 152 -1.27 26.19 -0.01
CA LEU A 152 -0.51 26.95 -1.01
C LEU A 152 -0.36 28.44 -0.65
N ALA A 153 -0.79 28.84 0.54
CA ALA A 153 -0.60 30.21 1.02
C ALA A 153 0.89 30.52 1.26
N HIS A 154 1.19 31.80 1.51
CA HIS A 154 2.53 32.24 1.94
C HIS A 154 3.69 31.86 1.01
N GLY A 155 3.42 31.80 -0.30
CA GLY A 155 4.42 31.58 -1.35
C GLY A 155 4.86 30.12 -1.50
N ILE A 156 4.02 29.17 -1.11
CA ILE A 156 4.27 27.74 -1.34
C ILE A 156 3.80 27.37 -2.75
N SER A 157 4.67 26.74 -3.53
CA SER A 157 4.37 26.14 -4.84
C SER A 157 4.60 24.64 -4.82
N ILE A 158 3.97 23.91 -5.74
CA ILE A 158 4.16 22.47 -5.91
C ILE A 158 4.84 22.18 -7.24
N ASP A 159 5.82 21.29 -7.21
CA ASP A 159 6.51 20.75 -8.38
C ASP A 159 6.27 19.23 -8.46
N TRP A 160 5.95 18.72 -9.66
CA TRP A 160 5.92 17.27 -9.96
C TRP A 160 7.22 16.88 -10.64
N LEU A 161 8.01 16.03 -10.00
CA LEU A 161 9.30 15.58 -10.52
C LEU A 161 9.22 14.10 -10.89
N THR A 162 9.68 13.77 -12.09
CA THR A 162 9.72 12.41 -12.65
C THR A 162 10.98 12.25 -13.52
N GLY A 163 11.39 11.02 -13.82
CA GLY A 163 12.46 10.76 -14.79
C GLY A 163 13.76 11.51 -14.44
N LYS A 164 14.31 12.22 -15.42
CA LYS A 164 15.57 12.99 -15.29
C LYS A 164 15.54 14.11 -14.23
N ASP A 165 14.36 14.55 -13.79
CA ASP A 165 14.25 15.61 -12.78
C ASP A 165 14.57 15.08 -11.36
N LEU A 166 14.57 13.76 -11.18
CA LEU A 166 14.90 13.05 -9.93
C LEU A 166 16.42 12.97 -9.71
N THR A 167 17.06 14.13 -9.60
CA THR A 167 18.51 14.24 -9.35
C THR A 167 18.89 13.81 -7.92
N GLU A 168 20.16 13.48 -7.69
CA GLU A 168 20.67 13.17 -6.34
C GLU A 168 20.41 14.29 -5.33
N ARG A 169 20.43 15.56 -5.77
CA ARG A 169 20.06 16.70 -4.91
C ARG A 169 18.60 16.62 -4.45
N VAL A 170 17.69 16.29 -5.37
CA VAL A 170 16.26 16.13 -5.05
C VAL A 170 16.07 14.96 -4.07
N TRP A 171 16.83 13.88 -4.23
CA TRP A 171 16.81 12.76 -3.29
C TRP A 171 17.36 13.12 -1.90
N ASP A 172 18.38 13.98 -1.83
CA ASP A 172 18.87 14.51 -0.55
C ASP A 172 17.80 15.33 0.16
N ASP A 173 17.12 16.21 -0.57
CA ASP A 173 16.02 17.02 -0.04
C ASP A 173 14.88 16.12 0.48
N PHE A 174 14.41 15.17 -0.34
CA PHE A 174 13.36 14.24 0.05
C PHE A 174 13.76 13.37 1.24
N PHE A 175 14.99 12.88 1.28
CA PHE A 175 15.48 12.06 2.37
C PHE A 175 15.52 12.82 3.70
N ALA A 176 15.89 14.12 3.70
CA ALA A 176 15.81 14.96 4.88
C ALA A 176 14.37 15.04 5.42
N PHE A 177 13.38 15.18 4.53
CA PHE A 177 11.97 15.22 4.90
C PHE A 177 11.49 13.89 5.49
N TYR A 178 11.86 12.78 4.85
CA TYR A 178 11.55 11.43 5.30
C TYR A 178 12.11 11.15 6.70
N MET A 179 13.36 11.53 6.93
CA MET A 179 14.05 11.35 8.22
C MET A 179 13.42 12.20 9.32
N ASP A 180 13.15 13.48 9.07
CA ASP A 180 12.52 14.38 10.04
C ASP A 180 11.14 13.85 10.47
N THR A 181 10.28 13.54 9.51
CA THR A 181 8.93 13.06 9.81
C THR A 181 8.94 11.67 10.45
N GLY A 182 9.80 10.79 9.96
CA GLY A 182 9.91 9.43 10.49
C GLY A 182 10.46 9.39 11.92
N SER A 183 11.45 10.23 12.24
CA SER A 183 11.99 10.32 13.60
C SER A 183 10.95 10.85 14.61
N ARG A 184 10.17 11.87 14.24
CA ARG A 184 9.12 12.43 15.10
C ARG A 184 7.97 11.47 15.38
N LYS A 185 7.57 10.66 14.39
CA LYS A 185 6.36 9.81 14.48
C LYS A 185 6.65 8.36 14.89
N TRP A 186 7.76 7.78 14.42
CA TRP A 186 7.96 6.32 14.43
C TRP A 186 9.36 5.90 14.93
N GLY A 187 10.16 6.84 15.45
CA GLY A 187 11.47 6.58 16.03
C GLY A 187 12.58 6.37 15.01
N ARG A 188 12.60 5.22 14.32
CA ARG A 188 13.68 4.87 13.38
C ARG A 188 13.13 4.57 11.98
N PRO A 189 13.35 5.47 11.00
CA PRO A 189 13.08 5.19 9.60
C PRO A 189 13.89 3.98 9.10
N TYR A 190 13.33 3.19 8.19
CA TYR A 190 13.92 1.93 7.72
C TYR A 190 14.46 2.00 6.27
N LEU A 191 14.12 3.03 5.50
CA LEU A 191 14.69 3.24 4.16
C LEU A 191 15.97 4.06 4.29
N SER A 192 17.05 3.61 3.65
CA SER A 192 18.33 4.32 3.63
C SER A 192 18.33 5.41 2.55
N ARG A 193 19.31 6.32 2.60
CA ARG A 193 19.53 7.27 1.50
C ARG A 193 19.87 6.55 0.19
N GLU A 194 20.65 5.47 0.26
CA GLU A 194 21.05 4.63 -0.88
C GLU A 194 19.84 4.00 -1.59
N PHE A 195 18.80 3.63 -0.85
CA PHE A 195 17.55 3.15 -1.45
C PHE A 195 16.99 4.15 -2.47
N PHE A 196 17.01 5.45 -2.17
CA PHE A 196 16.48 6.48 -3.06
C PHE A 196 17.31 6.66 -4.34
N SER A 197 18.64 6.62 -4.26
CA SER A 197 19.51 6.59 -5.46
C SER A 197 19.23 5.35 -6.31
N MET A 198 19.11 4.19 -5.66
CA MET A 198 18.88 2.91 -6.33
C MET A 198 17.57 2.84 -7.10
N ILE A 199 16.50 3.46 -6.60
CA ILE A 199 15.22 3.51 -7.33
C ILE A 199 15.23 4.63 -8.39
N GLY A 200 15.93 5.74 -8.14
CA GLY A 200 16.13 6.79 -9.13
C GLY A 200 16.89 6.28 -10.36
N GLU A 201 17.94 5.50 -10.17
CA GLU A 201 18.70 4.90 -11.28
C GLU A 201 17.86 3.89 -12.09
N ARG A 202 17.04 3.07 -11.41
CA ARG A 202 16.42 1.88 -12.02
C ARG A 202 15.00 2.10 -12.54
N MET A 203 14.29 3.10 -12.03
CA MET A 203 12.86 3.28 -12.32
C MET A 203 12.41 4.74 -12.20
N ALA A 204 13.28 5.71 -12.52
CA ALA A 204 12.93 7.14 -12.41
C ALA A 204 11.67 7.54 -13.18
N ASP A 205 11.39 6.92 -14.33
CA ASP A 205 10.19 7.21 -15.12
C ASP A 205 8.90 6.67 -14.47
N ASP A 206 9.02 5.69 -13.56
CA ASP A 206 7.93 5.09 -12.80
C ASP A 206 7.80 5.71 -11.38
N ILE A 207 8.42 6.87 -11.16
CA ILE A 207 8.38 7.58 -9.87
C ILE A 207 7.80 8.98 -10.08
N LEU A 208 6.91 9.37 -9.17
CA LEU A 208 6.47 10.74 -8.98
C LEU A 208 6.88 11.22 -7.59
N LEU A 209 7.73 12.25 -7.54
CA LEU A 209 7.86 13.10 -6.37
C LEU A 209 6.97 14.32 -6.52
N VAL A 210 6.03 14.49 -5.60
CA VAL A 210 5.31 15.75 -5.43
C VAL A 210 6.03 16.54 -4.35
N MET A 211 6.65 17.65 -4.73
CA MET A 211 7.53 18.44 -3.85
C MET A 211 6.94 19.83 -3.61
N ALA A 212 6.93 20.29 -2.37
CA ALA A 212 6.50 21.64 -2.00
C ALA A 212 7.71 22.56 -1.82
N ARG A 213 7.67 23.73 -2.44
CA ARG A 213 8.76 24.71 -2.47
C ARG A 213 8.32 26.05 -1.89
N ARG A 214 9.17 26.68 -1.09
CA ARG A 214 8.95 28.02 -0.52
C ARG A 214 10.27 28.76 -0.44
N ASN A 215 10.28 30.05 -0.82
CA ASN A 215 11.50 30.89 -0.84
C ASN A 215 12.68 30.22 -1.57
N GLY A 216 12.38 29.55 -2.69
CA GLY A 216 13.39 28.88 -3.53
C GLY A 216 13.94 27.54 -3.00
N ARG A 217 13.41 26.99 -1.90
CA ARG A 217 13.86 25.71 -1.33
C ARG A 217 12.71 24.73 -1.13
N TYR A 218 12.97 23.44 -1.32
CA TYR A 218 11.98 22.42 -0.99
C TYR A 218 11.83 22.29 0.53
N ILE A 219 10.59 22.17 0.99
CA ILE A 219 10.22 22.13 2.41
C ILE A 219 9.48 20.86 2.79
N ALA A 220 8.93 20.14 1.80
CA ALA A 220 8.19 18.91 1.99
C ALA A 220 8.07 18.12 0.69
N GLY A 221 7.74 16.83 0.79
CA GLY A 221 7.52 16.00 -0.39
C GLY A 221 6.87 14.65 -0.11
N ALA A 222 6.14 14.14 -1.10
CA ALA A 222 5.60 12.79 -1.12
C ALA A 222 6.16 12.00 -2.31
N ILE A 223 6.56 10.75 -2.05
CA ILE A 223 6.92 9.79 -3.08
C ILE A 223 5.74 8.90 -3.42
N ASN A 224 5.51 8.74 -4.72
CA ASN A 224 4.55 7.84 -5.32
C ASN A 224 5.23 7.01 -6.41
N PHE A 225 4.74 5.80 -6.63
CA PHE A 225 5.15 4.96 -7.75
C PHE A 225 4.03 4.92 -8.79
N ILE A 226 4.41 5.04 -10.07
CA ILE A 226 3.51 5.06 -11.21
C ILE A 226 3.40 3.62 -11.73
N GLY A 227 2.19 3.06 -11.71
CA GLY A 227 1.88 1.78 -12.33
C GLY A 227 1.25 1.93 -13.71
N SER A 228 0.84 0.80 -14.31
CA SER A 228 0.16 0.80 -15.61
C SER A 228 -1.17 1.56 -15.61
N ASP A 229 -1.92 1.45 -14.50
CA ASP A 229 -3.28 1.97 -14.38
C ASP A 229 -3.53 2.72 -13.06
N ALA A 230 -2.54 2.77 -12.16
CA ALA A 230 -2.71 3.30 -10.82
C ALA A 230 -1.48 4.07 -10.33
N LEU A 231 -1.71 5.02 -9.42
CA LEU A 231 -0.67 5.72 -8.67
C LEU A 231 -0.62 5.18 -7.24
N TYR A 232 0.57 4.79 -6.79
CA TYR A 232 0.78 4.17 -5.48
C TYR A 232 1.50 5.13 -4.54
N GLY A 233 0.75 5.77 -3.64
CA GLY A 233 1.30 6.70 -2.67
C GLY A 233 2.02 5.99 -1.52
N ARG A 234 3.18 6.52 -1.11
CA ARG A 234 4.08 5.77 -0.23
C ARG A 234 4.55 6.48 1.02
N ASN A 235 5.51 7.41 0.89
CA ASN A 235 6.10 8.11 2.02
C ASN A 235 5.93 9.61 1.83
N TRP A 236 5.68 10.29 2.95
CA TRP A 236 5.63 11.74 3.04
C TRP A 236 6.61 12.19 4.10
N GLY A 237 7.18 13.38 3.88
CA GLY A 237 7.80 14.12 4.97
C GLY A 237 7.77 15.63 4.71
N CYS A 238 8.05 16.37 5.78
CA CYS A 238 8.32 17.80 5.72
C CYS A 238 9.38 18.21 6.75
N ILE A 239 10.02 19.36 6.51
CA ILE A 239 10.89 20.08 7.46
C ILE A 239 10.30 21.43 7.88
N GLU A 240 9.24 21.90 7.21
CA GLU A 240 8.39 22.98 7.68
C GLU A 240 6.96 22.47 7.88
N ASP A 241 6.32 22.88 8.98
CA ASP A 241 4.92 22.58 9.23
C ASP A 241 4.04 23.73 8.71
N HIS A 242 3.09 23.39 7.85
CA HIS A 242 2.15 24.32 7.24
C HIS A 242 0.75 23.69 7.25
N PRO A 243 -0.30 24.47 7.59
CA PRO A 243 -1.67 23.98 7.58
C PRO A 243 -2.03 23.28 6.27
N PHE A 244 -2.59 22.08 6.37
CA PHE A 244 -3.08 21.27 5.25
C PHE A 244 -2.04 20.83 4.20
N LEU A 245 -0.75 21.15 4.38
CA LEU A 245 0.28 20.84 3.38
C LEU A 245 0.43 19.34 3.12
N HIS A 246 0.33 18.52 4.17
CA HIS A 246 0.27 17.06 4.03
C HIS A 246 -0.88 16.63 3.10
N PHE A 247 -2.05 17.26 3.21
CA PHE A 247 -3.20 16.86 2.39
C PHE A 247 -3.06 17.30 0.94
N GLU A 248 -2.53 18.50 0.72
CA GLU A 248 -2.22 19.00 -0.62
C GLU A 248 -1.27 18.06 -1.35
N VAL A 249 -0.13 17.75 -0.73
CA VAL A 249 0.91 16.98 -1.41
C VAL A 249 0.59 15.49 -1.50
N CYS A 250 -0.03 14.89 -0.48
CA CYS A 250 -0.26 13.44 -0.46
C CYS A 250 -1.57 13.00 -1.12
N TYR A 251 -2.56 13.88 -1.26
CA TYR A 251 -3.88 13.51 -1.77
C TYR A 251 -4.32 14.37 -2.94
N HIS A 252 -4.36 15.70 -2.78
CA HIS A 252 -4.90 16.57 -3.82
C HIS A 252 -4.04 16.52 -5.10
N GLN A 253 -2.73 16.63 -4.94
CA GLN A 253 -1.76 16.54 -6.05
C GLN A 253 -1.68 15.14 -6.65
N ALA A 254 -1.85 14.09 -5.83
CA ALA A 254 -1.92 12.72 -6.34
C ALA A 254 -3.18 12.48 -7.21
N ILE A 255 -4.31 13.07 -6.82
CA ILE A 255 -5.54 13.06 -7.62
C ILE A 255 -5.34 13.86 -8.92
N ASP A 256 -4.80 15.07 -8.84
CA ASP A 256 -4.51 15.89 -10.02
C ASP A 256 -3.64 15.12 -11.02
N PHE A 257 -2.56 14.49 -10.54
CA PHE A 257 -1.67 13.70 -11.38
C PHE A 257 -2.38 12.51 -12.01
N ALA A 258 -3.20 11.79 -11.25
CA ALA A 258 -3.96 10.66 -11.77
C ALA A 258 -4.99 11.08 -12.83
N ILE A 259 -5.60 12.26 -12.67
CA ILE A 259 -6.49 12.86 -13.68
C ILE A 259 -5.70 13.21 -14.95
N ASP A 260 -4.60 13.95 -14.80
CA ASP A 260 -3.73 14.38 -15.92
C ASP A 260 -3.19 13.19 -16.72
N ARG A 261 -2.68 12.16 -16.03
CA ARG A 261 -2.12 10.95 -16.65
C ARG A 261 -3.16 9.87 -16.96
N LYS A 262 -4.45 10.13 -16.70
CA LYS A 262 -5.56 9.18 -16.92
C LYS A 262 -5.36 7.84 -16.20
N LEU A 263 -4.69 7.87 -15.05
CA LEU A 263 -4.59 6.73 -14.16
C LEU A 263 -5.96 6.53 -13.50
N LYS A 264 -6.42 5.28 -13.44
CA LYS A 264 -7.76 4.91 -12.97
C LYS A 264 -7.88 4.99 -11.46
N VAL A 265 -6.79 4.75 -10.74
CA VAL A 265 -6.82 4.60 -9.27
C VAL A 265 -5.64 5.33 -8.62
N VAL A 266 -5.86 5.90 -7.44
CA VAL A 266 -4.79 6.30 -6.52
C VAL A 266 -4.93 5.49 -5.23
N GLU A 267 -3.93 4.65 -4.94
CA GLU A 267 -3.81 3.91 -3.70
C GLU A 267 -2.93 4.69 -2.72
N ALA A 268 -3.52 5.49 -1.83
CA ALA A 268 -2.76 6.38 -0.94
C ALA A 268 -2.24 5.67 0.35
N GLY A 269 -1.86 4.40 0.25
CA GLY A 269 -1.33 3.58 1.35
C GLY A 269 -2.37 3.06 2.36
N ALA A 270 -1.89 2.41 3.43
CA ALA A 270 -2.71 1.52 4.26
C ALA A 270 -3.58 2.17 5.36
N GLN A 271 -3.40 3.45 5.70
CA GLN A 271 -4.06 4.05 6.87
C GLN A 271 -4.96 5.24 6.51
N GLY A 272 -6.02 5.46 7.29
CA GLY A 272 -6.65 6.77 7.48
C GLY A 272 -8.08 6.94 6.97
N GLU A 273 -9.05 6.93 7.88
CA GLU A 273 -10.45 7.32 7.61
C GLU A 273 -10.57 8.77 7.13
N HIS A 274 -9.59 9.63 7.46
CA HIS A 274 -9.55 11.01 6.98
C HIS A 274 -9.50 11.13 5.44
N LYS A 275 -9.16 10.05 4.73
CA LYS A 275 -9.19 9.98 3.27
C LYS A 275 -10.61 10.01 2.71
N LEU A 276 -11.60 9.50 3.45
CA LEU A 276 -13.01 9.57 3.06
C LEU A 276 -13.46 11.01 2.83
N ALA A 277 -13.04 11.92 3.71
CA ALA A 277 -13.40 13.33 3.59
C ALA A 277 -12.85 14.00 2.30
N ARG A 278 -11.91 13.34 1.60
CA ARG A 278 -11.19 13.82 0.43
C ARG A 278 -11.53 13.05 -0.85
N GLY A 279 -12.60 12.25 -0.84
CA GLY A 279 -13.11 11.54 -2.01
C GLY A 279 -12.52 10.15 -2.24
N TYR A 280 -11.71 9.63 -1.33
CA TYR A 280 -11.30 8.22 -1.39
C TYR A 280 -12.45 7.34 -0.88
N ARG A 281 -12.59 6.15 -1.44
CA ARG A 281 -13.61 5.15 -1.10
C ARG A 281 -12.98 3.96 -0.40
N PRO A 282 -13.68 3.31 0.56
CA PRO A 282 -13.16 2.12 1.22
C PRO A 282 -13.00 0.98 0.19
N VAL A 283 -11.91 0.22 0.31
CA VAL A 283 -11.62 -0.94 -0.52
C VAL A 283 -11.13 -2.05 0.40
N THR A 284 -11.77 -3.22 0.32
CA THR A 284 -11.31 -4.40 1.04
C THR A 284 -10.00 -4.91 0.45
N THR A 285 -9.03 -5.14 1.33
CA THR A 285 -7.75 -5.78 0.99
C THR A 285 -7.69 -7.18 1.57
N HIS A 286 -6.86 -8.02 0.97
CA HIS A 286 -6.78 -9.43 1.33
C HIS A 286 -5.35 -9.84 1.66
N SER A 287 -5.20 -10.66 2.68
CA SER A 287 -3.97 -11.37 2.99
C SER A 287 -4.27 -12.81 3.38
N ALA A 288 -3.28 -13.69 3.24
CA ALA A 288 -3.42 -15.09 3.61
C ALA A 288 -2.21 -15.55 4.42
N HIS A 289 -2.46 -16.31 5.48
CA HIS A 289 -1.45 -16.62 6.49
C HIS A 289 -1.39 -18.11 6.77
N TYR A 290 -0.29 -18.76 6.40
CA TYR A 290 0.01 -20.11 6.84
C TYR A 290 0.77 -20.04 8.16
N ILE A 291 0.26 -20.73 9.18
CA ILE A 291 0.85 -20.81 10.51
C ILE A 291 1.11 -22.28 10.79
N ALA A 292 2.37 -22.63 11.04
CA ALA A 292 2.79 -24.01 11.22
C ALA A 292 2.38 -24.56 12.59
N HIS A 293 2.51 -23.76 13.65
CA HIS A 293 2.18 -24.20 15.01
C HIS A 293 0.65 -24.33 15.21
N PRO A 294 0.10 -25.52 15.53
CA PRO A 294 -1.35 -25.74 15.60
C PRO A 294 -2.09 -24.85 16.61
N GLY A 295 -1.52 -24.67 17.81
CA GLY A 295 -2.12 -23.82 18.84
C GLY A 295 -2.30 -22.36 18.40
N LEU A 296 -1.23 -21.73 17.90
CA LEU A 296 -1.27 -20.39 17.34
C LEU A 296 -2.22 -20.30 16.15
N ARG A 297 -2.17 -21.27 15.23
CA ARG A 297 -3.04 -21.34 14.06
C ARG A 297 -4.52 -21.30 14.46
N ASN A 298 -4.92 -22.10 15.44
CA ASN A 298 -6.30 -22.15 15.91
C ASN A 298 -6.73 -20.82 16.54
N ALA A 299 -5.90 -20.24 17.41
CA ALA A 299 -6.17 -18.94 18.02
C ALA A 299 -6.32 -17.81 16.98
N VAL A 300 -5.43 -17.79 15.97
CA VAL A 300 -5.50 -16.81 14.87
C VAL A 300 -6.72 -17.06 13.99
N ALA A 301 -7.04 -18.30 13.65
CA ALA A 301 -8.24 -18.62 12.86
C ALA A 301 -9.52 -18.12 13.53
N ASP A 302 -9.64 -18.31 14.85
CA ASP A 302 -10.78 -17.82 15.63
C ASP A 302 -10.86 -16.30 15.67
N TYR A 303 -9.71 -15.63 15.84
CA TYR A 303 -9.62 -14.19 15.78
C TYR A 303 -10.04 -13.65 14.41
N LEU A 304 -9.48 -14.20 13.33
CA LEU A 304 -9.75 -13.75 11.95
C LEU A 304 -11.23 -13.91 11.57
N ARG A 305 -11.93 -14.93 12.07
CA ARG A 305 -13.39 -15.06 11.85
C ARG A 305 -14.18 -13.86 12.39
N ARG A 306 -13.77 -13.31 13.55
CA ARG A 306 -14.41 -12.13 14.15
C ARG A 306 -13.98 -10.85 13.44
N GLU A 307 -12.68 -10.71 13.18
CA GLU A 307 -12.12 -9.54 12.49
C GLU A 307 -12.76 -9.32 11.11
N ARG A 308 -12.91 -10.38 10.30
CA ARG A 308 -13.53 -10.25 8.96
C ARG A 308 -14.96 -9.71 9.03
N ARG A 309 -15.77 -10.17 10.00
CA ARG A 309 -17.15 -9.67 10.21
C ARG A 309 -17.18 -8.20 10.61
N GLU A 310 -16.21 -7.79 11.44
CA GLU A 310 -16.11 -6.39 11.87
C GLU A 310 -15.69 -5.48 10.71
N VAL A 311 -14.71 -5.91 9.91
CA VAL A 311 -14.25 -5.22 8.69
C VAL A 311 -15.37 -5.09 7.66
N GLU A 312 -16.16 -6.14 7.45
CA GLU A 312 -17.33 -6.13 6.55
C GLU A 312 -18.40 -5.15 7.04
N ARG A 313 -18.75 -5.20 8.33
CA ARG A 313 -19.71 -4.25 8.94
C ARG A 313 -19.23 -2.81 8.82
N MET A 314 -17.95 -2.56 9.07
CA MET A 314 -17.37 -1.23 8.93
C MET A 314 -17.39 -0.76 7.48
N ALA A 315 -17.13 -1.65 6.51
CA ALA A 315 -17.16 -1.30 5.08
C ALA A 315 -18.53 -0.75 4.68
N GLY A 316 -19.60 -1.47 5.02
CA GLY A 316 -20.97 -1.02 4.74
C GLY A 316 -21.29 0.32 5.41
N TYR A 317 -20.87 0.52 6.67
CA TYR A 317 -21.03 1.80 7.35
C TYR A 317 -20.30 2.95 6.64
N LEU A 318 -19.07 2.73 6.20
CA LEU A 318 -18.26 3.76 5.53
C LEU A 318 -18.78 4.09 4.12
N GLU A 319 -19.34 3.11 3.40
CA GLU A 319 -19.98 3.32 2.10
C GLU A 319 -21.20 4.26 2.21
N GLU A 320 -22.02 4.10 3.25
CA GLU A 320 -23.18 4.97 3.52
C GLU A 320 -22.80 6.42 3.87
N HIS A 321 -21.55 6.64 4.33
CA HIS A 321 -21.02 7.92 4.81
C HIS A 321 -19.97 8.54 3.88
N THR A 322 -19.93 8.10 2.62
CA THR A 322 -19.04 8.68 1.61
C THR A 322 -19.35 10.18 1.36
N PRO A 323 -18.36 10.98 0.90
CA PRO A 323 -18.54 12.43 0.70
C PRO A 323 -19.32 12.78 -0.58
N PHE A 324 -19.67 11.78 -1.38
CA PHE A 324 -20.34 11.94 -2.67
C PHE A 324 -21.80 12.33 -2.49
N ARG A 325 -22.35 12.97 -3.51
CA ARG A 325 -23.78 13.25 -3.61
C ARG A 325 -24.57 11.95 -3.73
N LYS A 326 -25.69 11.83 -3.01
CA LYS A 326 -26.55 10.63 -3.07
C LYS A 326 -27.43 10.59 -4.32
N ASP A 327 -27.68 11.74 -4.93
CA ASP A 327 -28.50 11.97 -6.13
C ASP A 327 -27.81 11.62 -7.46
N LEU A 328 -26.55 11.17 -7.43
CA LEU A 328 -25.77 10.78 -8.63
C LEU A 328 -25.50 9.27 -8.72
N ALA A 329 -26.00 8.47 -7.76
CA ALA A 329 -25.71 7.04 -7.66
C ALA A 329 -26.72 6.14 -8.39
N ASP A 330 -27.83 6.69 -8.89
CA ASP A 330 -28.95 5.98 -9.51
C ASP A 330 -29.21 6.45 -10.97
N ASP A 331 -28.17 6.51 -11.81
CA ASP A 331 -28.31 6.63 -13.28
C ASP A 331 -27.42 5.61 -14.01
#